data_AF-A0A087TLI1-F1
#
_entry.id   AF-A0A087TLI1-F1
#
_cell.length_a   1.000
_cell.length_b   1.000
_cell.length_c   1.000
_cell.angle_alpha   90.00
_cell.angle_beta   90.00
_cell.angle_gamma   90.00
#
_symmetry.space_group_name_H-M   'P 1'
#
loop_
_entity.id
_entity.type
_entity.pdbx_description
1 polymer ?
#
loop_
_entity_poly.entity_id
_entity_poly.type
_entity_poly.pdbx_seq_one_letter_code
_entity_poly.pdbx_strand_id
1 'polypeptide(L)'
;MFRSSSEVPDLKVSIKSPQQYEYQAFVKVKLNRCGIFEFFCTVRNQHGFDMKKMTLIITECPPGRFGRNCASICHCYENAACDKVTGACEGDCKAGYMGFNCQKRCPTNSYGVNCRKKCLCANGGRCNRADGTCACVGRWRGRYCKESKPQIVAVSNLIVQIGQEAVISCTADGIPEPLIIIYDSKCNVMDVRVKSLQRHRYQAVGNVKPAKSGIFELLCTTRNSKG
;
A
#
# COMPACT_ATOMS: atom_id res chain seq x y z
N MET A 1 0.92 -36.02 48.14
CA MET A 1 1.87 -35.85 47.03
C MET A 1 1.09 -35.31 45.83
N PHE A 2 1.14 -34.01 45.56
CA PHE A 2 0.43 -33.42 44.41
C PHE A 2 1.37 -33.38 43.21
N ARG A 3 1.07 -34.18 42.19
CA ARG A 3 1.75 -34.11 40.88
C ARG A 3 1.26 -32.85 40.16
N SER A 4 2.14 -31.87 39.94
CA SER A 4 1.90 -30.81 38.98
C SER A 4 2.26 -31.33 37.58
N SER A 5 1.32 -31.26 36.65
CA SER A 5 1.61 -31.43 35.23
C SER A 5 2.26 -30.14 34.71
N SER A 6 3.59 -30.20 34.55
CA SER A 6 4.39 -29.66 33.45
C SER A 6 4.04 -28.27 32.88
N GLU A 7 4.92 -27.28 33.12
CA GLU A 7 5.59 -26.41 32.10
C GLU A 7 6.19 -25.08 32.61
N VAL A 8 6.51 -24.92 33.91
CA VAL A 8 7.44 -23.86 34.34
C VAL A 8 8.39 -24.41 35.42
N PRO A 9 9.69 -24.63 35.12
CA PRO A 9 10.62 -25.36 36.00
C PRO A 9 10.96 -24.73 37.37
N ASP A 10 10.51 -23.51 37.69
CA ASP A 10 11.01 -22.76 38.86
C ASP A 10 9.92 -22.18 39.80
N LEU A 11 8.69 -22.68 39.71
CA LEU A 11 7.57 -22.20 40.52
C LEU A 11 7.64 -22.72 41.96
N LYS A 12 8.08 -21.87 42.91
CA LYS A 12 8.00 -22.17 44.35
C LYS A 12 6.62 -21.76 44.89
N VAL A 13 5.87 -22.74 45.35
CA VAL A 13 4.58 -22.56 46.04
C VAL A 13 4.79 -22.66 47.54
N SER A 14 4.32 -21.67 48.30
CA SER A 14 4.37 -21.66 49.76
C SER A 14 2.96 -21.54 50.31
N ILE A 15 2.56 -22.46 51.17
CA ILE A 15 1.22 -22.48 51.78
C ILE A 15 1.34 -22.03 53.23
N LYS A 16 0.49 -21.10 53.67
CA LYS A 16 0.41 -20.64 55.05
C LYS A 16 -1.02 -20.83 55.56
N SER A 17 -1.16 -21.18 56.84
CA SER A 17 -2.45 -21.27 57.54
C SER A 17 -2.58 -20.05 58.46
N PRO A 18 -3.22 -18.96 58.02
CA PRO A 18 -3.40 -17.79 58.88
C PRO A 18 -4.28 -18.07 60.12
N GLN A 19 -5.21 -19.03 60.02
CA GLN A 19 -6.10 -19.47 61.10
C GLN A 19 -6.44 -20.97 60.95
N GLN A 20 -7.18 -21.54 61.91
CA GLN A 20 -7.68 -22.91 61.82
C GLN A 20 -8.64 -23.03 60.61
N TYR A 21 -8.31 -23.90 59.65
CA TYR A 21 -9.06 -24.18 58.41
C TYR A 21 -8.96 -23.15 57.26
N GLU A 22 -8.26 -22.03 57.44
CA GLU A 22 -7.98 -21.10 56.34
C GLU A 22 -6.56 -21.34 55.81
N TYR A 23 -6.41 -21.48 54.49
CA TYR A 23 -5.13 -21.72 53.83
C TYR A 23 -4.92 -20.70 52.70
N GLN A 24 -3.73 -20.10 52.67
CA GLN A 24 -3.30 -19.19 51.61
C GLN A 24 -2.09 -19.77 50.89
N ALA A 25 -2.20 -19.89 49.56
CA ALA A 25 -1.10 -20.31 48.71
C ALA A 25 -0.47 -19.09 48.03
N PHE A 26 0.85 -18.95 48.19
CA PHE A 26 1.66 -17.91 47.57
C PHE A 26 2.56 -18.54 46.52
N VAL A 27 2.63 -17.90 45.36
CA VAL A 27 3.47 -18.34 44.26
C VAL A 27 4.38 -17.19 43.85
N LYS A 28 5.70 -17.41 43.90
CA LYS A 28 6.68 -16.46 43.36
C LYS A 28 6.99 -16.85 41.93
N VAL A 29 6.58 -16.01 40.98
CA VAL A 29 6.88 -16.16 39.56
C VAL A 29 7.97 -15.16 39.16
N LYS A 30 9.01 -15.66 38.47
CA LYS A 30 9.96 -14.81 37.75
C LYS A 30 9.68 -14.96 36.27
N LEU A 31 9.13 -13.90 35.67
CA LEU A 31 8.71 -13.91 34.28
C LEU A 31 9.65 -13.00 33.49
N ASN A 32 10.21 -13.56 32.42
CA ASN A 32 11.22 -12.87 31.59
C ASN A 32 10.62 -12.33 30.28
N ARG A 33 9.29 -12.26 30.19
CA ARG A 33 8.58 -11.72 29.02
C ARG A 33 7.28 -11.03 29.43
N CYS A 34 6.94 -9.97 28.71
CA CYS A 34 5.65 -9.29 28.75
C CYS A 34 4.51 -10.23 28.31
N GLY A 35 3.30 -10.05 28.84
CA GLY A 35 2.14 -10.85 28.42
C GLY A 35 1.06 -11.00 29.49
N ILE A 36 -0.03 -11.63 29.06
CA ILE A 36 -1.10 -12.09 29.94
C ILE A 36 -0.78 -13.53 30.33
N PHE A 37 -0.63 -13.77 31.61
CA PHE A 37 -0.37 -15.07 32.20
C PHE A 37 -1.58 -15.48 33.01
N GLU A 38 -2.11 -16.65 32.69
CA GLU A 38 -3.27 -17.21 33.35
C GLU A 38 -2.79 -18.30 34.30
N PHE A 39 -3.17 -18.17 35.57
CA PHE A 39 -2.89 -19.13 36.62
C PHE A 39 -4.22 -19.68 37.13
N PHE A 40 -4.22 -20.95 37.53
CA PHE A 40 -5.40 -21.59 38.11
C PHE A 40 -5.06 -22.01 39.53
N CYS A 41 -5.77 -21.42 40.49
CA CYS A 41 -5.75 -21.88 41.87
C CYS A 41 -6.80 -22.98 42.00
N THR A 42 -6.41 -24.14 42.50
CA THR A 42 -7.29 -25.30 42.66
C THR A 42 -7.26 -25.81 44.08
N VAL A 43 -8.43 -26.20 44.60
CA VAL A 43 -8.57 -26.85 45.90
C VAL A 43 -9.36 -28.13 45.71
N ARG A 44 -8.92 -29.23 46.33
CA ARG A 44 -9.56 -30.55 46.22
C ARG A 44 -9.65 -31.21 47.58
N ASN A 45 -10.79 -31.85 47.87
CA ASN A 45 -10.95 -32.76 49.00
C ASN A 45 -11.74 -34.02 48.55
N GLN A 46 -12.13 -34.86 49.50
CA GLN A 46 -12.92 -36.07 49.24
C GLN A 46 -14.37 -35.79 48.78
N HIS A 47 -14.86 -34.56 48.97
CA HIS A 47 -16.23 -34.15 48.66
C HIS A 47 -16.34 -33.29 47.39
N GLY A 48 -15.22 -32.91 46.76
CA GLY A 48 -15.25 -32.10 45.55
C GLY A 48 -13.96 -31.36 45.22
N PHE A 49 -14.09 -30.45 44.25
CA PHE A 49 -13.02 -29.64 43.68
C PHE A 49 -13.55 -28.26 43.35
N ASP A 50 -12.78 -27.21 43.65
CA ASP A 50 -13.04 -25.84 43.21
C ASP A 50 -11.80 -25.27 42.51
N MET A 51 -12.05 -24.41 41.51
CA MET A 51 -11.01 -23.78 40.70
C MET A 51 -11.32 -22.32 40.42
N LYS A 52 -10.34 -21.45 40.67
CA LYS A 52 -10.38 -20.03 40.32
C LYS A 52 -9.24 -19.66 39.38
N LYS A 53 -9.57 -18.87 38.36
CA LYS A 53 -8.62 -18.27 37.44
C LYS A 53 -8.07 -16.97 38.02
N MET A 54 -6.75 -16.85 38.04
CA MET A 54 -5.99 -15.66 38.40
C MET A 54 -5.26 -15.17 37.16
N THR A 55 -5.32 -13.86 36.87
CA THR A 55 -4.68 -13.28 35.69
C THR A 55 -3.59 -12.33 36.13
N LEU A 56 -2.37 -12.55 35.66
CA LEU A 56 -1.22 -11.66 35.86
C LEU A 56 -0.84 -11.02 34.52
N ILE A 57 -0.74 -9.70 34.49
CA ILE A 57 -0.40 -8.95 33.28
C ILE A 57 0.96 -8.30 33.50
N ILE A 58 1.95 -8.70 32.69
CA ILE A 58 3.25 -8.02 32.65
C ILE A 58 3.24 -7.00 31.53
N THR A 59 3.30 -5.74 31.91
CA THR A 59 3.14 -4.59 31.04
C THR A 59 4.46 -4.01 30.52
N GLU A 60 5.63 -4.51 30.93
CA GLU A 60 6.92 -3.98 30.46
C GLU A 60 7.29 -4.48 29.05
N CYS A 61 6.71 -3.85 28.03
CA CYS A 61 7.21 -3.93 26.66
C CYS A 61 8.40 -2.99 26.44
N PRO A 62 9.36 -3.35 25.56
CA PRO A 62 10.40 -2.42 25.12
C PRO A 62 9.76 -1.24 24.36
N PRO A 63 10.43 -0.07 24.31
CA PRO A 63 9.89 1.11 23.64
C PRO A 63 9.40 0.82 22.21
N GLY A 64 8.20 1.31 21.89
CA GLY A 64 7.60 1.16 20.57
C GLY A 64 6.90 -0.19 20.32
N ARG A 65 6.70 -1.03 21.35
CA ARG A 65 5.94 -2.28 21.26
C ARG A 65 4.86 -2.39 22.34
N PHE A 66 3.83 -3.18 22.06
CA PHE A 66 2.72 -3.42 22.98
C PHE A 66 2.07 -4.79 22.79
N GLY A 67 1.16 -5.15 23.70
CA GLY A 67 0.30 -6.32 23.59
C GLY A 67 0.97 -7.64 24.04
N ARG A 68 0.31 -8.77 23.75
CA ARG A 68 0.77 -10.09 24.20
C ARG A 68 2.16 -10.38 23.63
N ASN A 69 3.11 -10.71 24.51
CA ASN A 69 4.51 -10.99 24.15
C ASN A 69 5.18 -9.84 23.36
N CYS A 70 4.73 -8.59 23.50
CA CYS A 70 5.32 -7.43 22.81
C CYS A 70 5.30 -7.56 21.28
N ALA A 71 4.36 -8.36 20.75
CA ALA A 71 4.33 -8.73 19.34
C ALA A 71 3.88 -7.58 18.42
N SER A 72 3.12 -6.62 18.96
CA SER A 72 2.58 -5.50 18.20
C SER A 72 3.50 -4.28 18.26
N ILE A 73 3.55 -3.51 17.17
CA ILE A 73 4.40 -2.32 17.01
C ILE A 73 3.56 -1.06 17.14
N CYS A 74 4.06 -0.07 17.86
CA CYS A 74 3.41 1.22 18.00
C CYS A 74 3.72 2.13 16.80
N HIS A 75 2.66 2.75 16.28
CA HIS A 75 2.75 3.70 15.16
C HIS A 75 2.37 5.12 15.60
N CYS A 76 2.78 5.53 16.81
CA CYS A 76 2.58 6.89 17.32
C CYS A 76 3.58 7.88 16.70
N TYR A 77 3.14 9.11 16.43
CA TYR A 77 3.94 10.17 15.82
C TYR A 77 5.18 10.52 16.67
N GLU A 78 6.31 10.85 16.02
CA GLU A 78 7.58 11.30 16.64
C GLU A 78 7.97 10.63 17.97
N ASN A 79 8.06 9.29 17.97
CA ASN A 79 8.48 8.50 19.13
C ASN A 79 7.61 8.66 20.39
N ALA A 80 6.39 9.21 20.25
CA ALA A 80 5.44 9.27 21.34
C ALA A 80 5.25 7.89 21.98
N ALA A 81 5.17 7.89 23.31
CA ALA A 81 4.92 6.68 24.07
C ALA A 81 3.55 6.11 23.70
N CYS A 82 3.50 4.78 23.60
CA CYS A 82 2.25 4.04 23.51
C CYS A 82 2.01 3.28 24.81
N ASP A 83 0.76 3.14 25.17
CA ASP A 83 0.35 2.25 26.24
C ASP A 83 0.80 0.81 25.93
N LYS A 84 1.56 0.21 26.85
CA LYS A 84 2.24 -1.07 26.60
C LYS A 84 1.27 -2.26 26.53
N VAL A 85 0.01 -2.10 26.93
CA VAL A 85 -1.03 -3.14 26.89
C VAL A 85 -1.91 -3.01 25.66
N THR A 86 -2.45 -1.81 25.42
CA THR A 86 -3.48 -1.48 24.42
C THR A 86 -2.91 -0.90 23.14
N GLY A 87 -1.68 -0.35 23.19
CA GLY A 87 -1.04 0.36 22.09
C GLY A 87 -1.59 1.77 21.86
N ALA A 88 -2.43 2.28 22.77
CA ALA A 88 -2.98 3.63 22.68
C ALA A 88 -1.87 4.67 22.61
N CYS A 89 -2.00 5.66 21.72
CA CYS A 89 -1.04 6.75 21.58
C CYS A 89 -1.56 8.01 22.27
N GLU A 90 -0.69 8.74 22.97
CA GLU A 90 -1.03 10.02 23.61
C GLU A 90 -1.12 11.20 22.61
N GLY A 91 -1.08 10.94 21.31
CA GLY A 91 -1.07 11.96 20.27
C GLY A 91 -1.42 11.42 18.89
N ASP A 92 -0.92 12.11 17.86
CA ASP A 92 -1.21 11.75 16.48
C ASP A 92 -0.52 10.42 16.06
N CYS A 93 -1.04 9.77 15.02
CA CYS A 93 -0.43 8.59 14.43
C CYS A 93 0.62 8.95 13.37
N LYS A 94 1.64 8.10 13.23
CA LYS A 94 2.60 8.17 12.13
C LYS A 94 1.88 8.19 10.78
N ALA A 95 2.55 8.80 9.80
CA ALA A 95 2.03 8.88 8.46
C ALA A 95 1.69 7.49 7.90
N GLY A 96 0.47 7.33 7.37
CA GLY A 96 -0.03 6.04 6.89
C GLY A 96 -0.89 5.27 7.88
N TYR A 97 -1.06 5.76 9.10
CA TYR A 97 -1.84 5.13 10.17
C TYR A 97 -2.83 6.10 10.83
N MET A 98 -3.87 5.55 11.44
CA MET A 98 -4.92 6.27 12.18
C MET A 98 -5.58 5.38 13.26
N GLY A 99 -6.49 5.99 14.03
CA GLY A 99 -7.24 5.35 15.10
C GLY A 99 -6.57 5.49 16.46
N PHE A 100 -7.27 5.13 17.54
CA PHE A 100 -6.82 5.41 18.91
C PHE A 100 -5.46 4.80 19.28
N ASN A 101 -5.13 3.65 18.70
CA ASN A 101 -3.87 2.93 18.91
C ASN A 101 -2.97 2.90 17.66
N CYS A 102 -3.30 3.71 16.65
CA CYS A 102 -2.54 3.82 15.41
C CYS A 102 -2.31 2.50 14.65
N GLN A 103 -3.17 1.50 14.85
CA GLN A 103 -3.03 0.21 14.16
C GLN A 103 -3.81 0.15 12.84
N LYS A 104 -4.71 1.10 12.59
CA LYS A 104 -5.48 1.13 11.33
C LYS A 104 -4.66 1.84 10.27
N ARG A 105 -4.35 1.13 9.18
CA ARG A 105 -3.75 1.76 7.99
C ARG A 105 -4.73 2.76 7.38
N CYS A 106 -4.20 3.80 6.73
CA CYS A 106 -5.06 4.77 6.04
C CYS A 106 -6.00 4.07 5.04
N PRO A 107 -7.28 4.45 5.03
CA PRO A 107 -8.21 3.97 4.01
C PRO A 107 -7.76 4.43 2.63
N THR A 108 -8.31 3.79 1.60
CA THR A 108 -8.09 4.17 0.21
C THR A 108 -8.38 5.67 0.03
N ASN A 109 -7.54 6.35 -0.76
CA ASN A 109 -7.62 7.79 -1.05
C ASN A 109 -7.28 8.75 0.12
N SER A 110 -6.63 8.27 1.17
CA SER A 110 -6.11 9.12 2.25
C SER A 110 -4.65 8.83 2.58
N TYR A 111 -3.93 9.82 3.09
CA TYR A 111 -2.52 9.70 3.43
C TYR A 111 -2.09 10.68 4.54
N GLY A 112 -0.85 10.52 5.00
CA GLY A 112 -0.22 11.41 5.97
C GLY A 112 -0.53 11.05 7.42
N VAL A 113 -0.11 11.93 8.33
CA VAL A 113 -0.37 11.83 9.78
C VAL A 113 -1.86 11.74 10.02
N ASN A 114 -2.30 10.73 10.77
CA ASN A 114 -3.71 10.43 11.02
C ASN A 114 -4.59 10.32 9.77
N CYS A 115 -4.00 10.09 8.59
CA CYS A 115 -4.73 10.02 7.32
C CYS A 115 -5.56 11.27 7.01
N ARG A 116 -5.16 12.44 7.54
CA ARG A 116 -5.92 13.70 7.41
C ARG A 116 -5.83 14.32 6.01
N LYS A 117 -4.92 13.84 5.14
CA LYS A 117 -4.76 14.35 3.76
C LYS A 117 -5.45 13.44 2.75
N LYS A 118 -6.02 14.03 1.70
CA LYS A 118 -6.66 13.29 0.58
C LYS A 118 -5.69 13.05 -0.55
N CYS A 119 -5.64 11.83 -1.07
CA CYS A 119 -4.86 11.51 -2.26
C CYS A 119 -5.44 12.19 -3.50
N LEU A 120 -4.56 12.69 -4.38
CA LEU A 120 -4.92 13.38 -5.61
C LEU A 120 -4.62 12.56 -6.87
N CYS A 121 -4.25 11.29 -6.71
CA CYS A 121 -3.91 10.40 -7.82
C CYS A 121 -5.13 10.20 -8.73
N ALA A 122 -4.97 10.49 -10.02
CA ALA A 122 -5.98 10.27 -11.03
C ALA A 122 -5.77 8.93 -11.77
N ASN A 123 -6.74 8.57 -12.60
CA ASN A 123 -6.62 7.51 -13.60
C ASN A 123 -6.13 6.14 -13.07
N GLY A 124 -6.60 5.75 -11.88
CA GLY A 124 -6.23 4.49 -11.25
C GLY A 124 -4.82 4.46 -10.64
N GLY A 125 -4.16 5.61 -10.50
CA GLY A 125 -2.88 5.72 -9.81
C GLY A 125 -2.96 5.28 -8.34
N ARG A 126 -1.98 4.49 -7.89
CA ARG A 126 -1.94 3.98 -6.51
C ARG A 126 -1.29 5.02 -5.60
N CYS A 127 -2.03 5.45 -4.58
CA CYS A 127 -1.54 6.42 -3.60
C CYS A 127 -0.73 5.75 -2.49
N ASN A 128 0.45 6.28 -2.18
CA ASN A 128 1.20 5.94 -0.99
C ASN A 128 0.54 6.59 0.23
N ARG A 129 0.17 5.75 1.21
CA ARG A 129 -0.53 6.17 2.43
C ARG A 129 0.34 7.02 3.37
N ALA A 130 1.66 6.91 3.28
CA ALA A 130 2.56 7.71 4.12
C ALA A 130 2.67 9.14 3.59
N ASP A 131 3.08 9.32 2.34
CA ASP A 131 3.48 10.64 1.80
C ASP A 131 2.55 11.20 0.71
N GLY A 132 1.59 10.41 0.22
CA GLY A 132 0.63 10.82 -0.81
C GLY A 132 1.18 10.76 -2.23
N THR A 133 2.38 10.21 -2.45
CA THR A 133 2.95 10.02 -3.78
C THR A 133 2.11 9.04 -4.61
N CYS A 134 2.04 9.27 -5.92
CA CYS A 134 1.25 8.46 -6.83
C CYS A 134 2.13 7.56 -7.69
N ALA A 135 1.94 6.25 -7.56
CA ALA A 135 2.46 5.28 -8.51
C ALA A 135 1.46 5.15 -9.68
N CYS A 136 1.82 5.74 -10.83
CA CYS A 136 0.97 5.74 -12.01
C CYS A 136 0.95 4.39 -12.71
N VAL A 137 -0.19 4.08 -13.34
CA VAL A 137 -0.42 2.82 -14.05
C VAL A 137 -0.59 3.06 -15.55
N GLY A 138 -0.16 2.09 -16.36
CA GLY A 138 -0.29 2.12 -17.81
C GLY A 138 0.38 3.32 -18.45
N ARG A 139 -0.42 4.16 -19.14
CA ARG A 139 0.06 5.31 -19.90
C ARG A 139 0.13 6.62 -19.11
N TRP A 140 -0.23 6.63 -17.83
CA TRP A 140 -0.28 7.87 -17.04
C TRP A 140 1.05 8.19 -16.35
N ARG A 141 1.31 9.48 -16.16
CA ARG A 141 2.55 10.07 -15.63
C ARG A 141 2.25 11.40 -14.91
N GLY A 142 3.32 11.98 -14.38
CA GLY A 142 3.28 13.21 -13.58
C GLY A 142 2.97 12.91 -12.12
N ARG A 143 3.13 13.93 -11.27
CA ARG A 143 2.97 13.82 -9.81
C ARG A 143 1.63 13.22 -9.37
N TYR A 144 0.57 13.46 -10.15
CA TYR A 144 -0.80 13.04 -9.85
C TYR A 144 -1.41 12.11 -10.91
N CYS A 145 -0.60 11.54 -11.81
CA CYS A 145 -1.06 10.63 -12.87
C CYS A 145 -2.11 11.25 -13.82
N LYS A 146 -2.02 12.55 -14.05
CA LYS A 146 -2.92 13.31 -14.94
C LYS A 146 -2.36 13.50 -16.35
N GLU A 147 -1.06 13.27 -16.53
CA GLU A 147 -0.40 13.41 -17.83
C GLU A 147 -0.40 12.05 -18.52
N SER A 148 -0.97 11.94 -19.71
CA SER A 148 -0.92 10.68 -20.48
C SER A 148 0.26 10.71 -21.44
N LYS A 149 1.08 9.66 -21.44
CA LYS A 149 2.00 9.37 -22.54
C LYS A 149 1.24 9.38 -23.86
N PRO A 150 1.84 9.95 -24.91
CA PRO A 150 1.24 9.90 -26.22
C PRO A 150 1.32 8.46 -26.74
N GLN A 151 0.28 8.05 -27.45
CA GLN A 151 0.14 6.70 -27.97
C GLN A 151 -0.54 6.76 -29.33
N ILE A 152 0.04 6.06 -30.31
CA ILE A 152 -0.61 5.85 -31.61
C ILE A 152 -1.74 4.85 -31.42
N VAL A 153 -2.95 5.25 -31.81
CA VAL A 153 -4.18 4.46 -31.65
C VAL A 153 -4.76 3.98 -32.96
N ALA A 154 -4.39 4.61 -34.09
CA ALA A 154 -4.78 4.15 -35.43
C ALA A 154 -3.78 4.62 -36.49
N VAL A 155 -3.63 3.82 -37.54
CA VAL A 155 -2.88 4.15 -38.76
C VAL A 155 -3.68 3.71 -39.99
N SER A 156 -3.53 4.42 -41.11
CA SER A 156 -4.13 4.02 -42.39
C SER A 156 -3.29 2.95 -43.08
N ASN A 157 -3.92 1.86 -43.52
CA ASN A 157 -3.33 0.88 -44.44
C ASN A 157 -4.03 1.00 -45.79
N LEU A 158 -3.28 1.29 -46.87
CA LEU A 158 -3.85 1.64 -48.18
C LEU A 158 -3.24 0.80 -49.30
N ILE A 159 -4.03 0.52 -50.33
CA ILE A 159 -3.59 -0.06 -51.60
C ILE A 159 -3.89 0.96 -52.68
N VAL A 160 -2.86 1.41 -53.41
CA VAL A 160 -2.94 2.53 -54.36
C VAL A 160 -2.20 2.19 -55.65
N GLN A 161 -2.62 2.77 -56.77
CA GLN A 161 -1.93 2.58 -58.06
C GLN A 161 -0.70 3.50 -58.18
N ILE A 162 0.26 3.12 -59.03
CA ILE A 162 1.44 3.94 -59.32
C ILE A 162 0.96 5.29 -59.88
N GLY A 163 1.52 6.39 -59.35
CA GLY A 163 1.17 7.74 -59.76
C GLY A 163 -0.19 8.23 -59.26
N GLN A 164 -0.96 7.42 -58.51
CA GLN A 164 -2.19 7.87 -57.87
C GLN A 164 -1.87 8.62 -56.57
N GLU A 165 -2.49 9.77 -56.36
CA GLU A 165 -2.40 10.47 -55.07
C GLU A 165 -3.29 9.79 -54.03
N ALA A 166 -2.76 9.64 -52.82
CA ALA A 166 -3.47 9.07 -51.70
C ALA A 166 -3.16 9.80 -50.39
N VAL A 167 -4.13 9.78 -49.48
CA VAL A 167 -4.07 10.45 -48.20
C VAL A 167 -3.80 9.42 -47.11
N ILE A 168 -2.65 9.52 -46.47
CA ILE A 168 -2.29 8.70 -45.30
C ILE A 168 -2.66 9.44 -44.02
N SER A 169 -2.96 8.69 -42.97
CA SER A 169 -3.18 9.28 -41.65
C SER A 169 -2.69 8.42 -40.49
N CYS A 170 -2.29 9.11 -39.43
CA CYS A 170 -1.93 8.51 -38.15
C CYS A 170 -2.65 9.24 -37.03
N THR A 171 -3.30 8.50 -36.13
CA THR A 171 -4.04 9.05 -34.99
C THR A 171 -3.33 8.71 -33.69
N ALA A 172 -3.15 9.69 -32.83
CA ALA A 172 -2.57 9.53 -31.51
C ALA A 172 -3.45 10.15 -30.42
N ASP A 173 -3.51 9.49 -29.26
CA ASP A 173 -4.09 10.00 -28.03
C ASP A 173 -2.96 10.44 -27.08
N GLY A 174 -3.08 11.57 -26.37
CA GLY A 174 -2.02 12.03 -25.45
C GLY A 174 -2.18 13.47 -24.93
N ILE A 175 -1.51 13.77 -23.80
CA ILE A 175 -1.49 15.10 -23.16
C ILE A 175 -0.08 15.37 -22.61
N PRO A 176 0.47 16.58 -22.83
CA PRO A 176 -0.07 17.66 -23.67
C PRO A 176 -0.08 17.25 -25.15
N GLU A 177 -0.63 18.11 -26.02
CA GLU A 177 -0.68 17.90 -27.48
C GLU A 177 0.55 17.12 -28.00
N PRO A 178 0.37 15.89 -28.54
CA PRO A 178 1.45 15.09 -29.03
C PRO A 178 2.03 15.70 -30.30
N LEU A 179 3.35 15.69 -30.43
CA LEU A 179 4.00 15.82 -31.72
C LEU A 179 3.86 14.47 -32.43
N ILE A 180 3.23 14.46 -33.60
CA ILE A 180 3.09 13.28 -34.46
C ILE A 180 4.01 13.46 -35.66
N ILE A 181 4.87 12.48 -35.91
CA ILE A 181 5.82 12.50 -37.02
C ILE A 181 5.58 11.25 -37.86
N ILE A 182 5.48 11.42 -39.17
CA ILE A 182 5.43 10.31 -40.13
C ILE A 182 6.74 10.31 -40.90
N TYR A 183 7.38 9.15 -40.95
CA TYR A 183 8.58 8.90 -41.73
C TYR A 183 8.25 8.05 -42.96
N ASP A 184 8.89 8.37 -44.08
CA ASP A 184 8.88 7.49 -45.26
C ASP A 184 9.77 6.25 -45.04
N SER A 185 9.78 5.34 -46.02
CA SER A 185 10.59 4.11 -45.98
C SER A 185 12.11 4.36 -46.01
N LYS A 186 12.55 5.61 -46.22
CA LYS A 186 13.94 6.06 -46.16
C LYS A 186 14.23 6.88 -44.90
N CYS A 187 13.30 6.88 -43.94
CA CYS A 187 13.37 7.66 -42.70
C CYS A 187 13.38 9.19 -42.90
N ASN A 188 12.91 9.70 -44.04
CA ASN A 188 12.71 11.15 -44.21
C ASN A 188 11.41 11.56 -43.54
N VAL A 189 11.43 12.70 -42.84
CA VAL A 189 10.23 13.29 -42.25
C VAL A 189 9.31 13.76 -43.36
N MET A 190 8.06 13.31 -43.31
CA MET A 190 7.03 13.71 -44.25
C MET A 190 6.35 15.00 -43.81
N ASP A 191 5.96 15.83 -44.76
CA ASP A 191 5.10 16.98 -44.49
C ASP A 191 3.67 16.50 -44.15
N VAL A 192 3.20 16.82 -42.95
CA VAL A 192 1.92 16.36 -42.42
C VAL A 192 1.18 17.48 -41.71
N ARG A 193 -0.14 17.50 -41.85
CA ARG A 193 -1.03 18.41 -41.15
C ARG A 193 -1.64 17.71 -39.95
N VAL A 194 -1.41 18.24 -38.75
CA VAL A 194 -1.97 17.72 -37.50
C VAL A 194 -3.26 18.47 -37.17
N LYS A 195 -4.35 17.74 -36.91
CA LYS A 195 -5.63 18.29 -36.45
C LYS A 195 -6.08 17.62 -35.15
N SER A 196 -6.71 18.41 -34.27
CA SER A 196 -7.42 17.87 -33.10
C SER A 196 -8.76 17.30 -33.54
N LEU A 197 -9.03 16.04 -33.19
CA LEU A 197 -10.32 15.38 -33.48
C LEU A 197 -11.27 15.49 -32.28
N GLN A 198 -10.74 15.29 -31.08
CA GLN A 198 -11.47 15.35 -29.80
C GLN A 198 -10.49 15.77 -28.70
N ARG A 199 -10.98 15.94 -27.48
CA ARG A 199 -10.13 16.26 -26.33
C ARG A 199 -9.04 15.19 -26.16
N HIS A 200 -7.78 15.60 -26.36
CA HIS A 200 -6.58 14.77 -26.27
C HIS A 200 -6.41 13.70 -27.37
N ARG A 201 -7.10 13.84 -28.51
CA ARG A 201 -6.99 12.96 -29.68
C ARG A 201 -6.68 13.76 -30.93
N TYR A 202 -5.60 13.41 -31.62
CA TYR A 202 -5.06 14.16 -32.76
C TYR A 202 -4.78 13.24 -33.94
N GLN A 203 -4.93 13.77 -35.15
CA GLN A 203 -4.66 13.06 -36.39
C GLN A 203 -3.68 13.85 -37.25
N ALA A 204 -2.56 13.23 -37.60
CA ALA A 204 -1.67 13.71 -38.64
C ALA A 204 -2.12 13.14 -39.99
N VAL A 205 -2.20 13.99 -41.01
CA VAL A 205 -2.60 13.65 -42.37
C VAL A 205 -1.53 14.10 -43.34
N GLY A 206 -1.05 13.19 -44.19
CA GLY A 206 -0.06 13.45 -45.23
C GLY A 206 -0.54 12.94 -46.59
N ASN A 207 0.08 13.42 -47.66
CA ASN A 207 -0.19 12.97 -49.02
C ASN A 207 0.98 12.15 -49.55
N VAL A 208 0.70 11.09 -50.29
CA VAL A 208 1.69 10.25 -50.97
C VAL A 208 1.30 10.04 -52.42
N LYS A 209 2.31 9.87 -53.28
CA LYS A 209 2.17 9.51 -54.69
C LYS A 209 3.29 8.55 -55.07
N PRO A 210 3.07 7.23 -55.04
CA PRO A 210 4.13 6.26 -55.26
C PRO A 210 4.60 6.31 -56.71
N ALA A 211 5.91 6.44 -56.90
CA ALA A 211 6.54 6.46 -58.22
C ALA A 211 6.89 5.06 -58.76
N LYS A 212 6.82 4.02 -57.92
CA LYS A 212 7.14 2.63 -58.25
C LYS A 212 6.18 1.70 -57.50
N SER A 213 5.95 0.50 -58.04
CA SER A 213 5.25 -0.58 -57.33
C SER A 213 6.11 -1.14 -56.20
N GLY A 214 5.49 -1.43 -55.06
CA GLY A 214 6.15 -2.04 -53.91
C GLY A 214 5.37 -1.83 -52.62
N ILE A 215 5.82 -2.49 -51.56
CA ILE A 215 5.35 -2.23 -50.20
C ILE A 215 6.20 -1.08 -49.63
N PHE A 216 5.56 -0.01 -49.21
CA PHE A 216 6.22 1.12 -48.57
C PHE A 216 5.75 1.18 -47.11
N GLU A 217 6.65 0.87 -46.20
CA GLU A 217 6.38 1.00 -44.77
C GLU A 217 6.57 2.46 -44.36
N LEU A 218 5.55 3.00 -43.70
CA LEU A 218 5.59 4.32 -43.09
C LEU A 218 5.62 4.14 -41.58
N LEU A 219 6.57 4.80 -40.93
CA LEU A 219 6.66 4.77 -39.49
C LEU A 219 5.98 6.02 -38.93
N CYS A 220 4.91 5.83 -38.17
CA CYS A 220 4.37 6.90 -37.35
C CYS A 220 4.99 6.82 -35.95
N THR A 221 5.45 7.96 -35.43
CA THR A 221 5.91 8.08 -34.06
C THR A 221 5.22 9.24 -33.36
N THR A 222 5.22 9.20 -32.04
CA THR A 222 4.69 10.29 -31.24
C THR A 222 5.54 10.55 -30.00
N ARG A 223 5.71 11.83 -29.67
CA ARG A 223 6.32 12.30 -28.42
C ARG A 223 5.54 13.48 -27.87
N ASN A 224 5.78 13.82 -26.61
CA ASN A 224 5.19 15.03 -26.05
C ASN A 224 5.84 16.25 -26.69
N SER A 225 5.04 17.24 -27.10
CA SER A 225 5.55 18.51 -27.64
C SER A 225 6.41 19.30 -26.63
N LYS A 226 6.28 19.01 -25.33
CA LYS A 226 6.97 19.70 -24.22
C LYS A 226 8.12 18.89 -23.61
N GLY A 227 8.64 17.86 -24.29
CA GLY A 227 9.71 17.00 -23.77
C GLY A 227 10.57 16.38 -24.86
#